data_AF-A0A2A4KP90-F1
#
_entry.id   AF-A0A2A4KP90-F1
#
_cell.length_a   1.000
_cell.length_b   1.000
_cell.length_c   1.000
_cell.angle_alpha   90.00
_cell.angle_beta   90.00
_cell.angle_gamma   90.00
#
_symmetry.space_group_name_H-M   'P 1'
#
loop_
_entity.id
_entity.type
_entity.pdbx_description
1 polymer ?
#
loop_
_entity_poly.entity_id
_entity_poly.type
_entity_poly.pdbx_seq_one_letter_code
_entity_poly.pdbx_strand_id
1 'polypeptide(L)'
;MTTQLPDPLAALTVAITHGLTEEQADTALALAAHYLVESWEGHATALGLNPYDMDAMEAWGHGLSPAIRDGFLEHAVDAVRLADETAAAQAPRHLRPRRPRVMHTCRVRIH
;
A
#
# COMPACT_ATOMS: atom_id res chain seq x y z
N MET A 1 0.66 25.18 -0.26
CA MET A 1 0.70 23.78 -0.72
C MET A 1 -0.39 23.03 0.03
N THR A 2 -1.57 22.92 -0.57
CA THR A 2 -2.67 22.11 -0.02
C THR A 2 -2.33 20.66 -0.28
N THR A 3 -1.85 19.95 0.75
CA THR A 3 -1.83 18.49 0.74
C THR A 3 -3.29 18.05 0.68
N GLN A 4 -3.77 17.76 -0.53
CA GLN A 4 -5.09 17.18 -0.74
C GLN A 4 -5.07 15.85 0.02
N LEU A 5 -5.79 15.80 1.15
CA LEU A 5 -5.93 14.55 1.89
C LEU A 5 -6.48 13.50 0.92
N PRO A 6 -5.98 12.24 0.98
CA PRO A 6 -6.61 11.15 0.25
C PRO A 6 -8.10 11.15 0.57
N ASP A 7 -8.94 10.94 -0.45
CA ASP A 7 -10.38 10.85 -0.26
C ASP A 7 -10.64 9.78 0.82
N PRO A 8 -11.24 10.14 1.97
CA PRO A 8 -11.41 9.21 3.09
C PRO A 8 -12.24 7.99 2.67
N LEU A 9 -13.10 8.11 1.67
CA LEU A 9 -13.87 7.00 1.14
C LEU A 9 -13.00 6.06 0.29
N ALA A 10 -12.02 6.58 -0.44
CA ALA A 10 -11.06 5.79 -1.18
C ALA A 10 -10.15 5.00 -0.23
N ALA A 11 -9.65 5.64 0.83
CA ALA A 11 -8.84 4.99 1.86
C ALA A 11 -9.59 3.84 2.53
N LEU A 12 -10.85 4.05 2.93
CA LEU A 12 -11.69 3.00 3.50
C LEU A 12 -11.95 1.84 2.52
N THR A 13 -12.16 2.15 1.24
CA THR A 13 -12.36 1.12 0.21
C THR A 13 -11.12 0.26 0.06
N VAL A 14 -9.93 0.88 -0.02
CA VAL A 14 -8.65 0.17 -0.10
C VAL A 14 -8.40 -0.64 1.17
N ALA A 15 -8.66 -0.08 2.35
CA ALA A 15 -8.52 -0.77 3.62
C ALA A 15 -9.36 -2.05 3.67
N ILE A 16 -10.63 -1.99 3.25
CA ILE A 16 -11.54 -3.14 3.24
C ILE A 16 -11.11 -4.16 2.19
N THR A 17 -10.82 -3.73 0.96
CA THR A 17 -10.47 -4.62 -0.16
C THR A 17 -9.16 -5.38 0.10
N HIS A 18 -8.17 -4.71 0.68
CA HIS A 18 -6.83 -5.29 0.88
C HIS A 18 -6.56 -5.70 2.34
N GLY A 19 -7.54 -5.59 3.24
CA GLY A 19 -7.38 -5.96 4.65
C GLY A 19 -6.29 -5.17 5.38
N LEU A 20 -6.17 -3.87 5.06
CA LEU A 20 -5.21 -2.95 5.67
C LEU A 20 -5.88 -2.12 6.78
N THR A 21 -5.07 -1.50 7.64
CA THR A 21 -5.56 -0.40 8.48
C THR A 21 -5.80 0.86 7.63
N GLU A 22 -6.58 1.81 8.14
CA GLU A 22 -6.82 3.10 7.46
C GLU A 22 -5.50 3.86 7.20
N GLU A 23 -4.60 3.90 8.18
CA GLU A 23 -3.26 4.51 8.04
C GLU A 23 -2.40 3.80 6.99
N GLN A 24 -2.46 2.47 6.92
CA GLN A 24 -1.78 1.69 5.89
C GLN A 24 -2.37 1.94 4.50
N ALA A 25 -3.70 2.08 4.40
CA ALA A 25 -4.38 2.38 3.16
C ALA A 25 -4.05 3.80 2.66
N ASP A 26 -3.99 4.79 3.54
CA ASP A 26 -3.55 6.15 3.23
C ASP A 26 -2.10 6.16 2.73
N THR A 27 -1.23 5.42 3.41
CA THR A 27 0.17 5.26 3.00
C THR A 27 0.27 4.59 1.63
N ALA A 28 -0.51 3.54 1.38
CA ALA A 28 -0.54 2.86 0.10
C ALA A 28 -1.04 3.77 -1.03
N LEU A 29 -2.08 4.58 -0.79
CA LEU A 29 -2.59 5.56 -1.76
C LEU A 29 -1.55 6.63 -2.10
N ALA A 30 -0.87 7.18 -1.08
CA ALA A 30 0.19 8.16 -1.28
C ALA A 30 1.37 7.57 -2.08
N LEU A 31 1.74 6.32 -1.77
CA LEU A 31 2.82 5.61 -2.45
C LEU A 31 2.45 5.26 -3.91
N ALA A 32 1.21 4.83 -4.15
CA ALA A 32 0.69 4.59 -5.50
C ALA A 32 0.73 5.86 -6.36
N ALA A 33 0.33 7.00 -5.78
CA ALA A 33 0.44 8.30 -6.45
C ALA A 33 1.91 8.65 -6.78
N HIS A 34 2.85 8.35 -5.87
CA HIS A 34 4.28 8.56 -6.12
C HIS A 34 4.80 7.69 -7.28
N TYR A 35 4.46 6.41 -7.32
CA TYR A 35 4.85 5.53 -8.43
C TYR A 35 4.27 5.97 -9.77
N LEU A 36 3.06 6.53 -9.77
CA LEU A 36 2.45 7.05 -10.99
C LEU A 36 3.20 8.29 -11.51
N VAL A 37 3.63 9.18 -10.61
CA VAL A 37 4.48 10.34 -10.95
C VAL A 37 5.83 9.88 -11.49
N GLU A 38 6.51 8.94 -10.82
CA GLU A 38 7.81 8.41 -11.27
C GLU A 38 7.69 7.74 -12.65
N SER A 39 6.61 6.99 -12.88
CA SER A 39 6.33 6.38 -14.18
C SER A 39 6.10 7.41 -15.28
N TRP A 40 5.40 8.51 -14.98
CA TRP A 40 5.26 9.64 -15.90
C TRP A 40 6.61 10.30 -16.21
N GLU A 41 7.43 10.57 -15.20
CA GLU A 41 8.75 11.18 -15.41
C GLU A 41 9.63 10.33 -16.34
N GLY A 42 9.62 9.01 -16.15
CA GLY A 42 10.30 8.07 -17.05
C GLY A 42 9.75 8.09 -18.48
N HIS A 43 8.42 8.12 -18.62
CA HIS A 43 7.75 8.22 -19.92
C HIS A 43 8.07 9.53 -20.65
N ALA A 44 7.97 10.66 -19.94
CA ALA A 44 8.27 11.98 -20.45
C ALA A 44 9.72 12.07 -20.90
N THR A 45 10.66 11.56 -20.10
CA THR A 45 12.08 11.50 -20.45
C THR A 45 12.32 10.69 -21.72
N ALA A 46 11.68 9.52 -21.86
CA ALA A 46 11.84 8.66 -23.03
C ALA A 46 11.32 9.29 -24.33
N LEU A 47 10.30 10.15 -24.24
CA LEU A 47 9.69 10.83 -25.39
C LEU A 47 10.20 12.27 -25.59
N GLY A 48 11.09 12.76 -24.73
CA GLY A 48 11.55 14.15 -24.77
C GLY A 48 10.46 15.18 -24.42
N LEU A 49 9.44 14.76 -23.66
CA LEU A 49 8.39 15.63 -23.13
C LEU A 49 8.87 16.33 -21.86
N ASN A 50 8.20 17.43 -21.50
CA ASN A 50 8.42 18.09 -20.22
C ASN A 50 7.74 17.28 -19.09
N PRO A 51 8.47 16.77 -18.08
CA PRO A 51 7.87 16.02 -16.97
C PRO A 51 6.96 16.87 -16.07
N TYR A 52 7.04 18.19 -16.16
CA TYR A 52 6.19 19.12 -15.40
C TYR A 52 4.96 19.60 -16.20
N ASP A 53 4.74 19.06 -17.40
CA ASP A 53 3.52 19.32 -18.17
C ASP A 53 2.36 18.52 -17.60
N MET A 54 1.55 19.20 -16.78
CA MET A 54 0.42 18.60 -16.07
C MET A 54 -0.68 18.12 -17.03
N ASP A 55 -0.90 18.82 -18.13
CA ASP A 55 -1.92 18.46 -19.12
C ASP A 55 -1.49 17.18 -19.86
N ALA A 56 -0.20 17.08 -20.21
CA ALA A 56 0.35 15.89 -20.82
C ALA A 56 0.35 14.68 -19.85
N MET A 57 0.66 14.92 -18.57
CA MET A 57 0.59 13.90 -17.53
C MET A 57 -0.85 13.39 -17.33
N GLU A 58 -1.83 14.29 -17.28
CA GLU A 58 -3.24 13.94 -17.12
C GLU A 58 -3.76 13.16 -18.33
N ALA A 59 -3.44 13.61 -19.55
CA ALA A 59 -3.79 12.90 -20.78
C ALA A 59 -3.16 11.50 -20.85
N TRP A 60 -1.89 11.37 -20.44
CA TRP A 60 -1.21 10.08 -20.34
C TRP A 60 -1.90 9.18 -19.31
N GLY A 61 -2.21 9.69 -18.12
CA GLY A 61 -2.88 8.95 -17.06
C GLY A 61 -4.28 8.47 -17.45
N HIS A 62 -5.02 9.26 -18.23
CA HIS A 62 -6.32 8.85 -18.79
C HIS A 62 -6.19 7.78 -19.88
N GLY A 63 -5.08 7.76 -20.61
CA GLY A 63 -4.77 6.74 -21.61
C GLY A 63 -4.38 5.38 -21.02
N LEU A 64 -4.05 5.31 -19.72
CA LEU A 64 -3.69 4.06 -19.06
C LEU A 64 -4.90 3.13 -18.93
N SER A 65 -4.67 1.84 -19.19
CA SER A 65 -5.70 0.82 -18.95
C SER A 65 -5.99 0.71 -17.45
N PRO A 66 -7.22 0.31 -17.06
CA PRO A 66 -7.56 0.08 -15.66
C PRO A 66 -6.56 -0.88 -14.96
N ALA A 67 -6.16 -1.96 -15.64
CA ALA A 67 -5.19 -2.92 -15.10
C ALA A 67 -3.82 -2.31 -14.77
N ILE A 68 -3.34 -1.35 -15.57
CA ILE A 68 -2.07 -0.65 -15.27
C ILE A 68 -2.24 0.26 -14.05
N ARG A 69 -3.37 0.97 -13.96
CA ARG A 69 -3.68 1.84 -12.81
C ARG A 69 -3.81 1.05 -11.53
N ASP A 70 -4.52 -0.07 -11.57
CA ASP A 70 -4.68 -0.98 -10.42
C ASP A 70 -3.32 -1.60 -10.03
N GLY A 71 -2.45 -1.88 -11.01
CA GLY A 71 -1.10 -2.39 -10.75
C GLY A 71 -0.23 -1.48 -9.89
N PHE A 72 -0.35 -0.14 -10.03
CA PHE A 72 0.36 0.79 -9.15
C PHE A 72 -0.14 0.71 -7.70
N LEU A 73 -1.45 0.56 -7.51
CA LEU A 73 -2.04 0.41 -6.18
C LEU A 73 -1.64 -0.92 -5.54
N GLU A 74 -1.71 -2.03 -6.26
CA GLU A 74 -1.30 -3.35 -5.76
C GLU A 74 0.18 -3.35 -5.36
N HIS A 75 1.04 -2.73 -6.17
CA HIS A 75 2.46 -2.61 -5.84
C HIS A 75 2.68 -1.81 -4.55
N ALA A 76 1.94 -0.72 -4.36
CA ALA A 76 2.00 0.08 -3.14
C ALA A 76 1.47 -0.66 -1.92
N VAL A 77 0.37 -1.41 -2.05
CA VAL A 77 -0.19 -2.27 -0.99
C VAL A 77 0.84 -3.31 -0.54
N ASP A 78 1.49 -3.99 -1.48
CA ASP A 78 2.51 -4.98 -1.18
C ASP A 78 3.74 -4.35 -0.48
N ALA A 79 4.16 -3.17 -0.92
CA ALA A 79 5.25 -2.43 -0.28
C ALA A 79 4.91 -2.05 1.17
N VAL A 80 3.68 -1.61 1.44
CA VAL A 80 3.22 -1.29 2.80
C VAL A 80 3.16 -2.53 3.69
N ARG A 81 2.65 -3.66 3.17
CA ARG A 81 2.64 -4.93 3.91
C ARG A 81 4.04 -5.39 4.27
N LEU A 82 4.97 -5.33 3.32
CA LEU A 82 6.36 -5.70 3.54
C LEU A 82 7.03 -4.80 4.60
N ALA A 83 6.73 -3.50 4.58
CA ALA A 83 7.23 -2.56 5.58
C ALA A 83 6.71 -2.91 7.00
N ASP A 84 5.44 -3.29 7.13
CA ASP A 84 4.86 -3.70 8.41
C ASP A 84 5.45 -5.03 8.92
N GLU A 85 5.61 -6.01 8.04
CA GLU A 85 6.24 -7.30 8.39
C GLU A 85 7.69 -7.13 8.84
N THR A 86 8.46 -6.27 8.16
CA THR A 86 9.84 -5.98 8.53
C THR A 86 9.93 -5.20 9.84
N ALA A 87 9.01 -4.27 10.10
CA ALA A 87 8.91 -3.58 11.39
C ALA A 87 8.57 -4.56 12.53
N ALA A 88 7.61 -5.46 12.32
CA ALA A 88 7.24 -6.51 13.29
C ALA A 88 8.38 -7.52 13.53
N ALA A 89 9.18 -7.80 12.49
CA ALA A 89 10.36 -8.67 12.59
C ALA A 89 11.48 -8.01 13.43
N GLN A 90 11.69 -6.71 13.28
CA GLN A 90 12.71 -5.93 14.00
C GLN A 90 12.31 -5.53 15.42
N ALA A 91 11.02 -5.62 15.77
CA ALA A 91 10.54 -5.32 17.11
C ALA A 91 11.19 -6.22 18.19
N PRO A 92 11.71 -5.66 19.30
CA PRO A 92 12.28 -6.43 20.40
C PRO A 92 11.29 -7.50 20.90
N ARG A 93 11.77 -8.73 21.12
CA ARG A 93 10.94 -9.92 21.44
C ARG A 93 9.94 -9.73 22.60
N HIS A 94 10.16 -8.74 23.45
CA HIS A 94 9.34 -8.41 24.62
C HIS A 94 8.08 -7.57 24.30
N LEU A 95 7.99 -6.97 23.11
CA LEU A 95 6.83 -6.19 22.66
C LEU A 95 5.92 -6.96 21.68
N ARG A 96 6.31 -8.18 21.28
CA ARG A 96 5.44 -9.00 20.43
C ARG A 96 4.22 -9.48 21.23
N PRO A 97 2.98 -9.30 20.74
CA PRO A 97 1.82 -9.88 21.39
C PRO A 97 2.03 -11.39 21.49
N ARG A 98 2.15 -11.88 22.73
CA ARG A 98 2.29 -13.31 23.03
C ARG A 98 1.06 -14.01 22.47
N ARG A 99 1.22 -14.79 21.41
CA ARG A 99 0.19 -15.76 20.99
C ARG A 99 -0.20 -16.58 22.22
N PRO A 100 -1.49 -16.67 22.59
CA PRO A 100 -1.90 -17.47 23.73
C PRO A 100 -1.48 -18.92 23.44
N ARG A 101 -0.57 -19.43 24.27
CA ARG A 101 -0.24 -20.86 24.26
C ARG A 101 -1.51 -21.61 24.63
N VAL A 102 -2.11 -22.30 23.66
CA VAL A 102 -3.17 -23.27 23.92
C VAL A 102 -2.55 -24.35 24.79
N MET A 103 -2.87 -24.31 26.08
CA MET A 103 -2.40 -25.29 27.04
C MET A 103 -3.15 -26.58 26.78
N HIS A 104 -2.52 -27.52 26.09
CA HIS A 104 -3.10 -28.83 25.84
C HIS A 104 -3.12 -29.60 27.17
N THR A 105 -4.25 -29.56 27.86
CA THR A 105 -4.44 -30.35 29.08
C THR A 105 -4.73 -31.79 28.66
N CYS A 106 -3.70 -32.63 28.66
CA CYS A 106 -3.87 -34.07 28.56
C CYS A 106 -4.69 -34.56 29.76
N ARG A 107 -6.00 -34.76 29.59
CA ARG A 107 -6.82 -35.50 30.55
C ARG A 107 -6.42 -36.98 30.49
N VAL A 108 -5.79 -37.45 31.55
CA VAL A 108 -5.55 -38.88 31.79
C VAL A 108 -6.91 -39.57 31.96
N ARG A 109 -7.24 -40.52 31.07
CA ARG A 109 -8.34 -41.47 31.29
C ARG A 109 -7.85 -42.52 32.27
N ILE A 110 -8.39 -42.51 33.48
CA ILE A 110 -8.30 -43.64 34.41
C ILE A 110 -9.45 -44.58 34.02
N HIS A 111 -9.12 -45.80 33.62
CA HIS A 111 -10.03 -46.94 33.50
C HIS A 111 -9.69 -47.95 34.59
#